data_AF-A0A3P6BWL1-F1
#
_entry.id   AF-A0A3P6BWL1-F1
#
_cell.length_a   1.000
_cell.length_b   1.000
_cell.length_c   1.000
_cell.angle_alpha   90.00
_cell.angle_beta   90.00
_cell.angle_gamma   90.00
#
_symmetry.space_group_name_H-M   'P 1'
#
loop_
_entity.id
_entity.type
_entity.pdbx_description
1 polymer ?
#
loop_
_entity_poly.entity_id
_entity_poly.type
_entity_poly.pdbx_seq_one_letter_code
_entity_poly.pdbx_strand_id
1 'polypeptide(L)'
;MLRTIFLLSLLFSLSNASVQDFCVANLKRAETPAGYPCIRPIHVKAKDFVFSLGIPGNTTNIISAAVTPGFSAQFPGLNGLGLSTARLDLAPKGVIPMHTHPGASEVLFVLDGYITAGFVSSANSVYVQTLKPGQVMVFPQGLLHFQINAGKSPAAAFVTFSSASPGLQILDFALFANSLPTELVSATTFLDPALVKKLKGVLGGTG
;
A
#
# COMPACT_ATOMS: atom_id res chain seq x y z
N MET A 1 9.46 -56.20 13.60
CA MET A 1 8.91 -55.36 14.69
C MET A 1 9.84 -54.18 14.90
N LEU A 2 9.28 -52.98 15.03
CA LEU A 2 9.94 -51.74 15.49
C LEU A 2 11.06 -51.20 14.56
N ARG A 3 11.06 -49.96 14.10
CA ARG A 3 10.39 -48.77 14.63
C ARG A 3 10.42 -47.71 13.53
N THR A 4 9.26 -47.35 13.02
CA THR A 4 9.01 -46.12 12.28
C THR A 4 9.39 -44.96 13.21
N ILE A 5 10.63 -44.48 13.13
CA ILE A 5 11.00 -43.23 13.80
C ILE A 5 10.52 -42.13 12.85
N PHE A 6 9.22 -41.83 12.98
CA PHE A 6 8.63 -40.59 12.51
C PHE A 6 9.32 -39.49 13.32
N LEU A 7 10.41 -38.95 12.77
CA LEU A 7 11.05 -37.76 13.29
C LEU A 7 10.05 -36.62 13.06
N LEU A 8 9.08 -36.50 13.96
CA LEU A 8 8.22 -35.34 14.08
C LEU A 8 9.17 -34.19 14.44
N SER A 9 9.70 -33.54 13.41
CA SER A 9 10.31 -32.22 13.53
C SER A 9 9.20 -31.32 14.06
N LEU A 10 9.12 -31.22 15.40
CA LEU A 10 8.50 -30.09 16.06
C LEU A 10 9.30 -28.88 15.59
N LEU A 11 8.86 -28.30 14.48
CA LEU A 11 9.02 -26.88 14.20
C LEU A 11 8.23 -26.17 15.31
N PHE A 12 8.82 -26.11 16.50
CA PHE A 12 8.55 -25.01 17.38
C PHE A 12 9.03 -23.80 16.60
N SER A 13 8.12 -23.18 15.86
CA SER A 13 8.18 -21.76 15.61
C SER A 13 8.15 -21.11 16.99
N LEU A 14 9.31 -21.06 17.66
CA LEU A 14 9.60 -20.08 18.67
C LEU A 14 9.63 -18.76 17.91
N SER A 15 8.45 -18.29 17.49
CA SER A 15 8.23 -16.86 17.43
C SER A 15 8.55 -16.42 18.84
N ASN A 16 9.74 -15.89 19.04
CA ASN A 16 9.95 -14.92 20.10
C ASN A 16 9.00 -13.79 19.73
N ALA A 17 7.71 -13.96 20.04
CA ALA A 17 6.78 -12.87 20.19
C ALA A 17 7.41 -12.09 21.33
N SER A 18 8.27 -11.13 20.99
CA SER A 18 8.88 -10.29 21.99
C SER A 18 7.71 -9.64 22.71
N VAL A 19 7.53 -9.99 23.98
CA VAL A 19 6.55 -9.38 24.89
C VAL A 19 7.06 -7.97 25.17
N GLN A 20 7.02 -7.12 24.17
CA GLN A 20 7.41 -5.72 24.20
C GLN A 20 6.21 -4.97 23.69
N ASP A 21 5.72 -4.02 24.49
CA ASP A 21 4.52 -3.25 24.19
C ASP A 21 4.67 -2.47 22.86
N PHE A 22 5.89 -2.04 22.53
CA PHE A 22 6.20 -1.27 21.34
C PHE A 22 7.68 -1.38 20.92
N CYS A 23 7.95 -1.03 19.66
CA CYS A 23 9.29 -0.87 19.10
C CYS A 23 9.34 0.37 18.21
N VAL A 24 9.51 1.56 18.79
CA VAL A 24 9.61 2.81 18.02
C VAL A 24 10.81 2.73 17.06
N ALA A 25 10.57 2.90 15.75
CA ALA A 25 11.59 2.73 14.73
C ALA A 25 12.79 3.69 14.91
N ASN A 26 13.99 3.14 14.81
CA ASN A 26 15.22 3.90 14.67
C ASN A 26 15.50 4.19 13.19
N LEU A 27 14.95 5.30 12.70
CA LEU A 27 15.12 5.74 11.31
C LEU A 27 16.56 6.09 10.91
N LYS A 28 17.52 6.12 11.85
CA LYS A 28 18.95 6.29 11.55
C LYS A 28 19.60 4.99 11.07
N ARG A 29 18.90 3.86 11.15
CA ARG A 29 19.36 2.55 10.69
C ARG A 29 18.50 2.11 9.51
N ALA A 30 19.09 1.27 8.66
CA ALA A 30 18.36 0.69 7.54
C ALA A 30 17.18 -0.14 8.04
N GLU A 31 16.10 -0.11 7.26
CA GLU A 31 14.99 -1.04 7.38
C GLU A 31 15.50 -2.47 7.08
N THR A 32 14.88 -3.45 7.72
CA THR A 32 15.10 -4.88 7.46
C THR A 32 13.79 -5.52 7.00
N PRO A 33 13.80 -6.77 6.49
CA PRO A 33 12.55 -7.47 6.19
C PRO A 33 11.59 -7.62 7.38
N ALA A 34 12.07 -7.47 8.62
CA ALA A 34 11.28 -7.48 9.84
C ALA A 34 10.88 -6.07 10.33
N GLY A 35 11.10 -5.03 9.52
CA GLY A 35 10.93 -3.62 9.89
C GLY A 35 12.22 -2.97 10.40
N TYR A 36 12.09 -1.89 11.16
CA TYR A 36 13.24 -1.13 11.67
C TYR A 36 13.72 -1.65 13.03
N PRO A 37 15.03 -1.59 13.32
CA PRO A 37 15.53 -1.70 14.69
C PRO A 37 14.90 -0.65 15.60
N CYS A 38 14.64 -0.96 16.87
CA CYS A 38 14.03 0.00 17.81
C CYS A 38 15.04 1.04 18.33
N ILE A 39 14.57 2.24 18.68
CA ILE A 39 15.31 3.10 19.61
C ILE A 39 15.25 2.52 21.03
N ARG A 40 16.17 2.93 21.91
CA ARG A 40 16.16 2.49 23.32
C ARG A 40 14.95 3.08 24.06
N PRO A 41 14.27 2.33 24.95
CA PRO A 41 13.09 2.81 25.68
C PRO A 41 13.29 4.14 26.43
N ILE A 42 14.49 4.39 26.96
CA ILE A 42 14.82 5.66 27.66
C ILE A 42 14.74 6.90 26.76
N HIS A 43 14.74 6.73 25.43
CA HIS A 43 14.61 7.82 24.46
C HIS A 43 13.20 7.94 23.89
N VAL A 44 12.31 7.01 24.21
CA VAL A 44 10.91 7.03 23.74
C VAL A 44 10.13 8.07 24.51
N LYS A 45 9.29 8.83 23.81
CA LYS A 45 8.43 9.88 24.36
C LYS A 45 7.01 9.73 23.80
N ALA A 46 6.03 10.29 24.51
CA ALA A 46 4.63 10.27 24.07
C ALA A 46 4.43 10.78 22.63
N LYS A 47 5.21 11.79 22.21
CA LYS A 47 5.17 12.33 20.85
C LYS A 47 5.55 11.33 19.76
N ASP A 48 6.28 10.27 20.08
CA ASP A 48 6.67 9.23 19.11
C ASP A 48 5.47 8.34 18.72
N PHE A 49 4.36 8.46 19.46
CA PHE A 49 3.08 7.78 19.23
C PHE A 49 2.00 8.72 18.65
N VAL A 50 2.38 9.92 18.20
CA VAL A 50 1.45 10.91 17.64
C VAL A 50 1.89 11.30 16.23
N PHE A 51 0.97 11.26 15.27
CA PHE A 51 1.22 11.67 13.89
C PHE A 51 0.04 12.49 13.34
N SER A 52 0.33 13.50 12.53
CA SER A 52 -0.68 14.44 12.02
C SER A 52 -0.96 14.21 10.55
N LEU A 53 -2.21 13.88 10.23
CA LEU A 53 -2.74 13.77 8.86
C LEU A 53 -3.78 14.86 8.55
N GLY A 54 -3.81 15.94 9.34
CA GLY A 54 -4.83 16.99 9.22
C GLY A 54 -4.70 17.88 7.99
N ILE A 55 -3.54 17.88 7.32
CA ILE A 55 -3.23 18.78 6.21
C ILE A 55 -3.48 18.07 4.87
N PRO A 56 -4.28 18.65 3.95
CA PRO A 56 -4.45 18.14 2.59
C PRO A 56 -3.13 18.11 1.81
N GLY A 57 -2.90 17.04 1.04
CA GLY A 57 -1.76 16.95 0.12
C GLY A 57 -1.92 17.80 -1.14
N ASN A 58 -0.81 18.07 -1.84
CA ASN A 58 -0.82 18.84 -3.08
C ASN A 58 -1.27 17.99 -4.28
N THR A 59 -2.47 18.26 -4.80
CA THR A 59 -3.07 17.56 -5.94
C THR A 59 -2.74 18.19 -7.31
N THR A 60 -1.83 19.16 -7.38
CA THR A 60 -1.41 19.80 -8.64
C THR A 60 -0.37 18.95 -9.35
N ASN A 61 -0.79 17.80 -9.89
CA ASN A 61 0.08 16.84 -10.57
C ASN A 61 -0.69 16.01 -11.61
N ILE A 62 0.01 15.14 -12.34
CA ILE A 62 -0.53 14.38 -13.49
C ILE A 62 -1.72 13.46 -13.14
N ILE A 63 -1.80 12.98 -11.89
CA ILE A 63 -2.90 12.13 -11.43
C ILE A 63 -3.96 12.91 -10.64
N SER A 64 -3.73 14.22 -10.44
CA SER A 64 -4.65 15.11 -9.71
C SER A 64 -4.99 14.59 -8.30
N ALA A 65 -4.03 13.94 -7.65
CA ALA A 65 -4.20 13.23 -6.38
C ALA A 65 -2.96 13.34 -5.50
N ALA A 66 -3.12 13.19 -4.19
CA ALA A 66 -2.02 13.12 -3.24
C ALA A 66 -2.30 12.05 -2.17
N VAL A 67 -1.27 11.28 -1.84
CA VAL A 67 -1.28 10.34 -0.72
C VAL A 67 -0.22 10.79 0.28
N THR A 68 -0.63 11.05 1.51
CA THR A 68 0.27 11.41 2.62
C THR A 68 0.42 10.19 3.53
N PRO A 69 1.52 9.42 3.42
CA PRO A 69 1.69 8.19 4.18
C PRO A 69 2.05 8.46 5.64
N GLY A 70 1.44 7.68 6.53
CA GLY A 70 1.85 7.48 7.92
C GLY A 70 2.24 6.02 8.11
N PHE A 71 3.27 5.57 7.40
CA PHE A 71 3.88 4.23 7.57
C PHE A 71 4.98 4.29 8.62
N SER A 72 5.61 3.16 8.98
CA SER A 72 6.71 3.13 9.96
C SER A 72 7.86 4.11 9.64
N ALA A 73 8.09 4.41 8.36
CA ALA A 73 9.10 5.37 7.91
C ALA A 73 8.75 6.84 8.22
N GLN A 74 7.46 7.20 8.29
CA GLN A 74 6.99 8.57 8.61
C GLN A 74 6.47 8.67 10.05
N PHE A 75 5.91 7.58 10.56
CA PHE A 75 5.34 7.44 11.89
C PHE A 75 6.00 6.24 12.63
N PRO A 76 7.19 6.47 13.23
CA PRO A 76 8.00 5.42 13.85
C PRO A 76 7.32 4.57 14.92
N GLY A 77 6.30 5.12 15.61
CA GLY A 77 5.53 4.41 16.63
C GLY A 77 4.77 3.19 16.11
N LEU A 78 4.53 3.10 14.80
CA LEU A 78 3.84 1.97 14.16
C LEU A 78 4.71 0.73 13.95
N ASN A 79 6.03 0.87 14.10
CA ASN A 79 6.96 -0.20 13.78
C ASN A 79 6.73 -1.43 14.68
N GLY A 80 6.52 -2.58 14.04
CA GLY A 80 6.19 -3.84 14.70
C GLY A 80 4.72 -4.02 15.13
N LEU A 81 3.85 -3.00 14.97
CA LEU A 81 2.45 -3.08 15.42
C LEU A 81 1.48 -3.65 14.37
N GLY A 82 1.95 -3.90 13.15
CA GLY A 82 1.12 -4.49 12.09
C GLY A 82 0.01 -3.58 11.59
N LEU A 83 0.13 -2.26 11.76
CA LEU A 83 -0.84 -1.30 11.26
C LEU A 83 -0.18 -0.02 10.75
N SER A 84 -0.81 0.63 9.78
CA SER A 84 -0.46 1.98 9.35
C SER A 84 -1.65 2.73 8.78
N THR A 85 -1.44 4.00 8.46
CA THR A 85 -2.49 4.88 7.96
C THR A 85 -1.94 5.81 6.89
N ALA A 86 -2.80 6.36 6.05
CA ALA A 86 -2.48 7.47 5.17
C ALA A 86 -3.71 8.35 4.96
N ARG A 87 -3.46 9.60 4.53
CA ARG A 87 -4.48 10.48 3.99
C ARG A 87 -4.45 10.45 2.48
N LEU A 88 -5.63 10.39 1.88
CA LEU A 88 -5.86 10.50 0.45
C LEU A 88 -6.61 11.81 0.17
N ASP A 89 -6.08 12.63 -0.73
CA ASP A 89 -6.74 13.82 -1.27
C ASP A 89 -6.83 13.71 -2.80
N LEU A 90 -8.00 13.99 -3.35
CA LEU A 90 -8.28 13.91 -4.78
C LEU A 90 -8.90 15.22 -5.26
N ALA A 91 -8.24 15.92 -6.18
CA ALA A 91 -8.89 17.01 -6.91
C ALA A 91 -10.01 16.45 -7.80
N PRO A 92 -10.88 17.30 -8.39
CA PRO A 92 -11.88 16.83 -9.35
C PRO A 92 -11.22 16.00 -10.47
N LYS A 93 -11.78 14.81 -10.76
CA LYS A 93 -11.21 13.79 -11.66
C LYS A 93 -9.87 13.17 -11.23
N GLY A 94 -9.39 13.49 -10.03
CA GLY A 94 -8.21 12.88 -9.43
C GLY A 94 -8.34 11.37 -9.33
N VAL A 95 -7.23 10.68 -9.53
CA VAL A 95 -7.17 9.22 -9.58
C VAL A 95 -6.00 8.70 -8.76
N ILE A 96 -6.25 7.67 -7.98
CA ILE A 96 -5.21 6.71 -7.62
C ILE A 96 -5.35 5.56 -8.63
N PRO A 97 -4.34 5.38 -9.51
CA PRO A 97 -4.43 4.42 -10.60
C PRO A 97 -4.53 2.98 -10.08
N MET A 98 -4.77 2.03 -10.97
CA MET A 98 -4.84 0.62 -10.58
C MET A 98 -3.54 0.19 -9.88
N HIS A 99 -3.65 -0.26 -8.64
CA HIS A 99 -2.51 -0.61 -7.79
C HIS A 99 -2.85 -1.73 -6.81
N THR A 100 -1.82 -2.23 -6.13
CA THR A 100 -1.95 -3.24 -5.09
C THR A 100 -1.00 -2.98 -3.92
N HIS A 101 -1.36 -3.51 -2.76
CA HIS A 101 -0.56 -3.54 -1.54
C HIS A 101 -0.16 -5.00 -1.24
N PRO A 102 1.07 -5.42 -1.55
CA PRO A 102 1.51 -6.80 -1.33
C PRO A 102 1.51 -7.20 0.15
N GLY A 103 1.73 -6.24 1.05
CA GLY A 103 1.91 -6.48 2.47
C GLY A 103 0.69 -6.23 3.35
N ALA A 104 -0.44 -5.76 2.81
CA ALA A 104 -1.59 -5.41 3.65
C ALA A 104 -2.93 -5.44 2.93
N SER A 105 -3.99 -5.70 3.69
CA SER A 105 -5.33 -5.25 3.32
C SER A 105 -5.47 -3.76 3.67
N GLU A 106 -6.31 -3.05 2.93
CA GLU A 106 -6.62 -1.63 3.13
C GLU A 106 -8.08 -1.45 3.52
N VAL A 107 -8.36 -0.50 4.40
CA VAL A 107 -9.70 0.00 4.69
C VAL A 107 -9.71 1.51 4.44
N LEU A 108 -10.54 1.95 3.52
CA LEU A 108 -10.75 3.36 3.19
C LEU A 108 -12.00 3.90 3.87
N PHE A 109 -11.88 5.05 4.52
CA PHE A 109 -12.96 5.82 5.12
C PHE A 109 -13.05 7.19 4.44
N VAL A 110 -14.19 7.49 3.80
CA VAL A 110 -14.38 8.77 3.10
C VAL A 110 -14.65 9.89 4.11
N LEU A 111 -13.83 10.94 4.06
CA LEU A 111 -13.94 12.13 4.89
C LEU A 111 -14.86 13.17 4.26
N ASP A 112 -14.66 13.45 2.98
CA ASP A 112 -15.39 14.49 2.25
C ASP A 112 -15.45 14.15 0.75
N GLY A 113 -16.43 14.73 0.05
CA GLY A 113 -16.68 14.50 -1.36
C GLY A 113 -17.20 13.08 -1.66
N TYR A 114 -17.04 12.67 -2.92
CA TYR A 114 -17.51 11.37 -3.41
C TYR A 114 -16.38 10.64 -4.13
N ILE A 115 -16.15 9.38 -3.76
CA ILE A 115 -15.06 8.57 -4.31
C ILE A 115 -15.64 7.31 -4.93
N THR A 116 -15.49 7.14 -6.24
CA THR A 116 -15.71 5.84 -6.87
C THR A 116 -14.47 5.00 -6.66
N ALA A 117 -14.62 3.89 -5.93
CA ALA A 117 -13.55 2.94 -5.69
C ALA A 117 -13.98 1.54 -6.09
N GLY A 118 -12.99 0.69 -6.37
CA GLY A 118 -13.27 -0.69 -6.72
C GLY A 118 -12.03 -1.56 -6.74
N PHE A 119 -12.25 -2.88 -6.70
CA PHE A 119 -11.20 -3.87 -6.81
C PHE A 119 -11.59 -5.02 -7.74
N VAL A 120 -10.57 -5.75 -8.19
CA VAL A 120 -10.70 -6.97 -8.99
C VAL A 120 -10.32 -8.17 -8.12
N SER A 121 -11.24 -9.10 -7.96
CA SER A 121 -10.97 -10.35 -7.23
C SER A 121 -10.05 -11.30 -8.02
N SER A 122 -9.51 -12.31 -7.35
CA SER A 122 -8.69 -13.36 -8.00
C SER A 122 -9.46 -14.18 -9.04
N ALA A 123 -10.79 -14.20 -8.98
CA ALA A 123 -11.66 -14.78 -10.00
C ALA A 123 -12.04 -13.77 -11.11
N ASN A 124 -11.34 -12.63 -11.19
CA ASN A 124 -11.59 -11.53 -12.13
C ASN A 124 -12.98 -10.87 -12.03
N SER A 125 -13.73 -11.12 -10.96
CA SER A 125 -14.97 -10.38 -10.68
C SER A 125 -14.64 -8.97 -10.19
N VAL A 126 -15.36 -7.98 -10.72
CA VAL A 126 -15.15 -6.56 -10.46
C VAL A 126 -16.19 -6.04 -9.48
N TYR A 127 -15.75 -5.36 -8.43
CA TYR A 127 -16.61 -4.78 -7.41
C TYR A 127 -16.33 -3.27 -7.34
N VAL A 128 -17.32 -2.45 -7.71
CA VAL A 128 -17.18 -0.99 -7.81
C VAL A 128 -18.35 -0.31 -7.13
N GLN A 129 -18.06 0.74 -6.36
CA GLN A 129 -19.07 1.54 -5.68
C GLN A 129 -18.63 3.01 -5.61
N THR A 130 -19.57 3.93 -5.82
CA THR A 130 -19.37 5.35 -5.43
C THR A 130 -19.72 5.51 -3.96
N LEU A 131 -18.72 5.87 -3.17
CA LEU A 131 -18.77 6.07 -1.73
C LEU A 131 -19.04 7.55 -1.42
N LYS A 132 -19.81 7.77 -0.35
CA LYS A 132 -20.17 9.07 0.23
C LYS A 132 -19.40 9.31 1.54
N PRO A 133 -19.35 10.55 2.06
CA PRO A 133 -18.72 10.81 3.34
C PRO A 133 -19.29 9.92 4.46
N GLY A 134 -18.41 9.39 5.30
CA GLY A 134 -18.73 8.45 6.36
C GLY A 134 -18.84 6.98 5.93
N GLN A 135 -18.77 6.67 4.63
CA GLN A 135 -18.76 5.29 4.16
C GLN A 135 -17.35 4.70 4.15
N VAL A 136 -17.29 3.38 4.29
CA VAL A 136 -16.07 2.59 4.32
C VAL A 136 -16.07 1.56 3.19
N MET A 137 -14.89 1.30 2.62
CA MET A 137 -14.66 0.19 1.70
C MET A 137 -13.38 -0.56 2.09
N VAL A 138 -13.41 -1.89 1.99
CA VAL A 138 -12.25 -2.76 2.23
C VAL A 138 -11.65 -3.21 0.90
N PHE A 139 -10.32 -3.24 0.83
CA PHE A 139 -9.55 -3.80 -0.26
C PHE A 139 -8.70 -4.96 0.28
N PRO A 140 -9.00 -6.22 -0.11
CA PRO A 140 -8.23 -7.36 0.36
C PRO A 140 -6.77 -7.31 -0.10
N GLN A 141 -5.86 -7.81 0.75
CA GLN A 141 -4.42 -7.83 0.50
C GLN A 141 -4.08 -8.39 -0.88
N GLY A 142 -3.19 -7.69 -1.59
CA GLY A 142 -2.68 -8.13 -2.89
C GLY A 142 -3.64 -7.94 -4.07
N LEU A 143 -4.90 -7.56 -3.87
CA LEU A 143 -5.84 -7.36 -4.98
C LEU A 143 -5.65 -5.99 -5.63
N LEU A 144 -5.75 -5.98 -6.97
CA LEU A 144 -5.72 -4.76 -7.76
C LEU A 144 -6.98 -3.93 -7.48
N HIS A 145 -6.80 -2.66 -7.15
CA HIS A 145 -7.87 -1.72 -6.84
C HIS A 145 -7.51 -0.29 -7.22
N PHE A 146 -8.49 0.61 -7.15
CA PHE A 146 -8.35 2.01 -7.56
C PHE A 146 -9.32 2.92 -6.79
N GLN A 147 -9.06 4.23 -6.85
CA GLN A 147 -9.97 5.27 -6.36
C GLN A 147 -10.00 6.43 -7.36
N ILE A 148 -11.19 6.97 -7.62
CA ILE A 148 -11.41 8.12 -8.51
C ILE A 148 -12.35 9.10 -7.81
N ASN A 149 -12.03 10.39 -7.86
CA ASN A 149 -12.98 11.41 -7.43
C ASN A 149 -14.18 11.45 -8.39
N ALA A 150 -15.36 11.12 -7.86
CA ALA A 150 -16.62 11.06 -8.61
C ALA A 150 -17.38 12.40 -8.60
N GLY A 151 -16.92 13.37 -7.80
CA GLY A 151 -17.52 14.68 -7.66
C GLY A 151 -16.91 15.76 -8.56
N LYS A 152 -17.52 16.95 -8.50
CA LYS A 152 -16.99 18.19 -9.11
C LYS A 152 -16.12 19.01 -8.15
N SER A 153 -16.12 18.64 -6.88
CA SER A 153 -15.31 19.25 -5.82
C SER A 153 -14.22 18.28 -5.37
N PRO A 154 -13.17 18.75 -4.68
CA PRO A 154 -12.20 17.84 -4.06
C PRO A 154 -12.86 16.80 -3.14
N ALA A 155 -12.24 15.64 -3.04
CA ALA A 155 -12.63 14.56 -2.14
C ALA A 155 -11.44 14.15 -1.27
N ALA A 156 -11.72 13.65 -0.08
CA ALA A 156 -10.70 13.22 0.87
C ALA A 156 -11.11 11.94 1.59
N ALA A 157 -10.12 11.13 1.96
CA ALA A 157 -10.31 9.92 2.73
C ALA A 157 -9.12 9.65 3.66
N PHE A 158 -9.36 8.86 4.72
CA PHE A 158 -8.29 8.15 5.41
C PHE A 158 -8.28 6.71 4.96
N VAL A 159 -7.09 6.13 4.86
CA VAL A 159 -6.89 4.72 4.59
C VAL A 159 -6.07 4.12 5.72
N THR A 160 -6.43 2.91 6.15
CA THR A 160 -5.67 2.17 7.16
C THR A 160 -5.29 0.80 6.62
N PHE A 161 -4.09 0.35 6.96
CA PHE A 161 -3.51 -0.88 6.44
C PHE A 161 -3.23 -1.87 7.55
N SER A 162 -3.40 -3.17 7.26
CA SER A 162 -3.01 -4.28 8.16
C SER A 162 -1.50 -4.57 8.13
N SER A 163 -0.66 -3.56 7.94
CA SER A 163 0.80 -3.62 8.03
C SER A 163 1.37 -2.24 8.35
N ALA A 164 2.50 -2.21 9.06
CA ALA A 164 3.26 -0.99 9.30
C ALA A 164 3.92 -0.43 8.02
N SER A 165 4.10 -1.28 7.01
CA SER A 165 4.63 -0.95 5.69
C SER A 165 3.88 -1.80 4.64
N PRO A 166 2.79 -1.29 4.06
CA PRO A 166 1.91 -2.08 3.18
C PRO A 166 2.55 -2.41 1.81
N GLY A 167 3.60 -1.68 1.43
CA GLY A 167 4.12 -1.65 0.06
C GLY A 167 3.14 -0.95 -0.89
N LEU A 168 3.57 -0.62 -2.09
CA LEU A 168 2.70 -0.09 -3.15
C LEU A 168 3.26 -0.52 -4.50
N GLN A 169 2.43 -1.12 -5.33
CA GLN A 169 2.77 -1.41 -6.71
C GLN A 169 1.67 -0.88 -7.62
N ILE A 170 2.01 0.11 -8.44
CA ILE A 170 1.13 0.64 -9.48
C ILE A 170 1.26 -0.26 -10.71
N LEU A 171 0.13 -0.76 -11.23
CA LEU A 171 0.10 -1.72 -12.33
C LEU A 171 0.84 -1.20 -13.57
N ASP A 172 0.56 0.04 -13.97
CA ASP A 172 1.18 0.63 -15.16
C ASP A 172 2.70 0.77 -15.01
N PHE A 173 3.19 1.07 -13.81
CA PHE A 173 4.64 1.14 -13.56
C PHE A 173 5.27 -0.25 -13.54
N ALA A 174 4.58 -1.23 -12.98
CA ALA A 174 5.03 -2.62 -12.98
C ALA A 174 5.11 -3.23 -14.39
N LEU A 175 4.31 -2.76 -15.34
CA LEU A 175 4.38 -3.20 -16.73
C LEU A 175 5.34 -2.35 -17.59
N PHE A 176 5.34 -1.02 -17.40
CA PHE A 176 5.92 -0.10 -18.38
C PHE A 176 6.99 0.84 -17.83
N ALA A 177 7.11 1.08 -16.52
CA ALA A 177 8.13 1.98 -15.95
C ALA A 177 9.33 1.21 -15.39
N ASN A 178 9.84 0.25 -16.16
CA ASN A 178 10.92 -0.65 -15.75
C ASN A 178 11.69 -1.20 -16.97
N SER A 179 12.64 -2.11 -16.70
CA SER A 179 13.54 -2.72 -17.67
C SER A 179 13.07 -4.08 -18.23
N LEU A 180 11.82 -4.52 -17.98
CA LEU A 180 11.27 -5.72 -18.61
C LEU A 180 11.30 -5.56 -20.13
N PRO A 181 11.86 -6.52 -20.88
CA PRO A 181 11.88 -6.48 -22.33
C PRO A 181 10.50 -6.26 -22.93
N THR A 182 10.39 -5.36 -23.91
CA THR A 182 9.14 -5.08 -24.63
C THR A 182 8.48 -6.38 -25.09
N GLU A 183 9.23 -7.31 -25.67
CA GLU A 183 8.68 -8.57 -26.18
C GLU A 183 8.07 -9.46 -25.08
N LEU A 184 8.61 -9.43 -23.86
CA LEU A 184 8.03 -10.18 -22.73
C LEU A 184 6.74 -9.53 -22.24
N VAL A 185 6.69 -8.20 -22.20
CA VAL A 185 5.45 -7.48 -21.87
C VAL A 185 4.39 -7.75 -22.94
N SER A 186 4.73 -7.68 -24.22
CA SER A 186 3.83 -8.01 -25.32
C SER A 186 3.32 -9.45 -25.21
N ALA A 187 4.20 -10.42 -24.95
CA ALA A 187 3.82 -11.84 -24.82
C ALA A 187 2.91 -12.13 -23.62
N THR A 188 3.02 -11.36 -22.54
CA THR A 188 2.26 -11.59 -21.29
C THR A 188 0.99 -10.73 -21.17
N THR A 189 0.90 -9.64 -21.93
CA THR A 189 -0.26 -8.74 -21.93
C THR A 189 -1.08 -8.80 -23.23
N PHE A 190 -0.54 -9.44 -24.28
CA PHE A 190 -1.08 -9.49 -25.63
C PHE A 190 -1.21 -8.12 -26.31
N LEU A 191 -0.48 -7.11 -25.80
CA LEU A 191 -0.40 -5.78 -26.42
C LEU A 191 0.61 -5.79 -27.57
N ASP A 192 0.35 -4.93 -28.56
CA ASP A 192 1.28 -4.71 -29.68
C ASP A 192 2.64 -4.15 -29.18
N PRO A 193 3.79 -4.65 -29.67
CA PRO A 193 5.11 -4.16 -29.25
C PRO A 193 5.33 -2.65 -29.45
N ALA A 194 4.76 -2.03 -30.49
CA ALA A 194 4.88 -0.59 -30.70
C ALA A 194 4.05 0.18 -29.66
N LEU A 195 2.87 -0.34 -29.28
CA LEU A 195 2.10 0.21 -28.16
C LEU A 195 2.85 0.09 -26.83
N VAL A 196 3.47 -1.06 -26.55
CA VAL A 196 4.28 -1.26 -25.34
C VAL A 196 5.45 -0.28 -25.30
N LYS A 197 6.20 -0.13 -26.40
CA LYS A 197 7.29 0.86 -26.51
C LYS A 197 6.80 2.28 -26.28
N LYS A 198 5.61 2.63 -26.80
CA LYS A 198 4.99 3.94 -26.56
C LYS A 198 4.69 4.16 -25.08
N LEU A 199 4.06 3.18 -24.41
CA LEU A 199 3.73 3.28 -22.98
C LEU A 199 5.00 3.37 -22.11
N LYS A 200 6.02 2.57 -22.42
CA LYS A 200 7.34 2.67 -21.77
C LYS A 200 7.97 4.05 -21.98
N GLY A 201 7.93 4.58 -23.19
CA GLY A 201 8.43 5.93 -23.49
C GLY A 201 7.73 7.04 -22.68
N VAL A 202 6.42 6.92 -22.46
CA VAL A 202 5.65 7.86 -21.62
C VAL A 202 6.02 7.73 -20.13
N LEU A 203 6.28 6.51 -19.66
CA LEU A 203 6.46 6.20 -18.24
C LEU A 203 7.93 6.04 -17.80
N GLY A 204 8.88 6.20 -18.72
CA GLY A 204 10.33 6.13 -18.45
C GLY A 204 10.93 4.71 -18.43
N GLY A 205 10.24 3.71 -18.99
CA GLY A 205 10.78 2.36 -19.14
C GLY A 205 11.83 2.23 -20.24
N THR A 206 12.72 1.24 -20.10
CA THR A 206 13.91 1.09 -20.96
C THR A 206 14.07 -0.27 -21.66
N GLY A 207 13.19 -1.24 -21.37
CA GLY A 207 13.22 -2.60 -21.93
C GLY A 207 12.38 -2.83 -23.18
#